data_AF-A0A523AVE1-F1
#
_entry.id   AF-A0A523AVE1-F1
#
_cell.length_a   1.000
_cell.length_b   1.000
_cell.length_c   1.000
_cell.angle_alpha   90.00
_cell.angle_beta   90.00
_cell.angle_gamma   90.00
#
_symmetry.space_group_name_H-M   'P 1'
#
loop_
_entity.id
_entity.type
_entity.pdbx_description
1 polymer ?
#
loop_
_entity_poly.entity_id
_entity_poly.type
_entity_poly.pdbx_seq_one_letter_code
_entity_poly.pdbx_strand_id
1 'polypeptide(L)' 'EAKIRAFLKVVVRGKEDLEGFGEVCERLAELDLPLVLQPATGRGGAVPMQELLPFSRMAAERGIREIALIPQVHRLWGMR' A
#
# COMPACT_ATOMS: atom_id res chain seq x y z
N GLU A 1 -20.82 16.57 13.34
CA GLU A 1 -20.50 15.12 13.23
C GLU A 1 -19.16 14.94 12.53
N ALA A 2 -18.29 14.07 13.05
CA ALA A 2 -17.08 13.70 12.33
C ALA A 2 -17.47 12.75 11.17
N LYS A 3 -17.32 13.18 9.92
CA LYS A 3 -17.48 12.27 8.77
C LYS A 3 -16.39 11.20 8.84
N ILE A 4 -16.79 9.94 8.97
CA ILE A 4 -15.88 8.80 8.84
C ILE A 4 -15.33 8.83 7.41
N ARG A 5 -14.01 8.96 7.27
CA ARG A 5 -13.31 8.81 5.98
C ARG A 5 -12.74 7.40 5.91
N ALA A 6 -13.14 6.66 4.88
CA ALA A 6 -12.60 5.33 4.61
C ALA A 6 -11.36 5.44 3.71
N PHE A 7 -10.52 4.40 3.76
CA PHE A 7 -9.37 4.23 2.87
C PHE A 7 -9.12 2.74 2.64
N LEU A 8 -8.43 2.43 1.55
CA LEU A 8 -8.00 1.09 1.18
C LEU A 8 -6.59 0.87 1.69
N LYS A 9 -6.30 -0.32 2.23
CA LYS A 9 -4.95 -0.66 2.70
C LYS A 9 -4.49 -1.93 2.04
N VAL A 10 -3.36 -1.86 1.33
CA VAL A 10 -2.69 -3.01 0.75
C VAL A 10 -1.36 -3.23 1.48
N VAL A 11 -1.13 -4.48 1.87
CA VAL A 11 0.13 -4.90 2.48
C VAL A 11 0.96 -5.60 1.40
N VAL A 12 2.16 -5.08 1.14
CA VAL A 12 3.07 -5.56 0.09
C VAL A 12 4.17 -6.40 0.72
N ARG A 13 4.31 -7.66 0.29
CA ARG A 13 5.27 -8.63 0.82
C ARG A 13 6.65 -8.54 0.18
N GLY A 14 6.71 -8.04 -1.04
CA GLY A 14 7.93 -7.89 -1.82
C GLY A 14 7.59 -7.64 -3.29
N LYS A 15 8.62 -7.60 -4.14
CA LYS A 15 8.47 -7.32 -5.58
C LYS A 15 7.63 -8.37 -6.31
N GLU A 16 7.55 -9.59 -5.79
CA GLU A 16 6.70 -10.65 -6.34
C GLU A 16 5.23 -10.27 -6.35
N ASP A 17 4.78 -9.42 -5.43
CA ASP A 17 3.40 -8.94 -5.41
C ASP A 17 3.09 -7.95 -6.55
N LEU A 18 4.09 -7.49 -7.32
CA LEU A 18 3.84 -6.63 -8.49
C LEU A 18 3.13 -7.38 -9.61
N GLU A 19 3.37 -8.68 -9.72
CA GLU A 19 2.70 -9.51 -10.71
C GLU A 19 1.19 -9.57 -10.37
N GLY A 20 0.34 -9.13 -11.31
CA GLY A 20 -1.11 -9.04 -11.10
C GLY A 20 -1.58 -7.83 -10.28
N PHE A 21 -0.69 -6.99 -9.74
CA PHE A 21 -1.09 -5.81 -8.95
C PHE A 21 -1.86 -4.77 -9.78
N GLY A 22 -1.62 -4.71 -11.09
CA GLY A 22 -2.33 -3.80 -11.99
C GLY A 22 -3.83 -4.06 -12.03
N GLU A 23 -4.24 -5.33 -12.11
CA GLU A 23 -5.64 -5.74 -12.10
C GLU A 23 -6.31 -5.41 -10.76
N VAL A 24 -5.56 -5.56 -9.66
CA VAL A 24 -6.03 -5.11 -8.34
C VAL A 24 -6.24 -3.60 -8.33
N CYS A 25 -5.30 -2.81 -8.85
CA CYS A 25 -5.43 -1.35 -8.90
C CYS A 25 -6.63 -0.90 -9.73
N GLU A 26 -6.92 -1.55 -10.86
CA GLU A 26 -8.09 -1.25 -11.69
C GLU A 26 -9.39 -1.40 -10.89
N ARG A 27 -9.53 -2.52 -10.16
CA ARG A 27 -10.69 -2.76 -9.30
C ARG A 27 -10.77 -1.81 -8.11
N LEU A 28 -9.63 -1.40 -7.55
CA LEU A 28 -9.59 -0.46 -6.44
C LEU A 28 -9.91 0.98 -6.88
N ALA A 29 -9.55 1.36 -8.11
CA ALA A 29 -9.84 2.69 -8.65
C ALA A 29 -11.35 2.97 -8.75
N GLU A 30 -12.16 1.93 -9.01
CA GLU A 30 -13.63 2.02 -9.06
C GLU A 30 -14.26 2.45 -7.71
N LEU A 31 -13.56 2.24 -6.59
CA LEU A 31 -14.06 2.57 -5.26
C LEU A 31 -13.88 4.06 -4.90
N ASP A 32 -13.04 4.79 -5.65
CA ASP A 32 -12.71 6.20 -5.42
C ASP A 32 -12.31 6.53 -3.96
N LEU A 33 -11.51 5.65 -3.35
CA LEU A 33 -10.99 5.81 -1.99
C LEU A 33 -9.46 6.00 -2.00
N PRO A 34 -8.89 6.73 -1.03
CA PRO A 34 -7.45 6.81 -0.86
C PRO A 34 -6.83 5.43 -0.63
N LEU A 35 -5.64 5.20 -1.20
CA LEU A 35 -4.89 3.96 -1.05
C LEU A 35 -3.69 4.16 -0.11
N VAL A 36 -3.55 3.27 0.85
CA VAL A 36 -2.35 3.12 1.69
C VAL A 36 -1.60 1.87 1.26
N LEU A 37 -0.35 2.05 0.85
CA LEU A 37 0.62 0.98 0.64
C LEU A 37 1.46 0.82 1.90
N GLN A 38 1.48 -0.37 2.46
CA GLN A 38 2.21 -0.69 3.68
C GLN A 38 3.15 -1.87 3.42
N PRO A 39 4.44 -1.79 3.79
CA PRO A 39 5.33 -2.93 3.66
C PRO A 39 4.95 -4.01 4.68
N ALA A 40 4.99 -5.27 4.27
CA ALA A 40 4.95 -6.39 5.20
C ALA A 40 6.22 -6.41 6.07
N THR A 41 6.10 -7.03 7.24
CA THR A 41 7.24 -7.29 8.11
C THR A 41 7.31 -8.79 8.33
N GLY A 42 8.36 -9.42 7.80
CA GLY A 42 8.58 -10.86 7.86
C GLY A 42 9.78 -11.25 8.71
N ARG A 43 10.16 -12.53 8.68
CA ARG A 43 11.33 -13.04 9.42
C ARG A 43 12.66 -12.36 9.04
N GLY A 44 12.74 -11.80 7.82
CA GLY A 44 13.91 -11.06 7.32
C GLY A 44 13.91 -9.55 7.60
N GLY A 45 12.90 -9.03 8.33
CA GLY A 45 12.73 -7.59 8.56
C GLY A 45 11.57 -6.99 7.77
N ALA A 46 11.46 -5.66 7.80
CA ALA A 46 10.47 -4.93 7.02
C ALA A 46 10.94 -4.79 5.57
N VAL A 47 10.02 -4.95 4.62
CA VAL A 47 10.29 -4.59 3.21
C VAL A 47 10.70 -3.11 3.16
N PRO A 48 11.82 -2.76 2.51
CA PRO A 48 12.25 -1.36 2.41
C PRO A 48 11.17 -0.50 1.75
N MET A 49 10.94 0.70 2.28
CA MET A 49 9.91 1.61 1.76
C MET A 49 10.09 1.92 0.27
N GLN A 50 11.32 1.94 -0.23
CA GLN A 50 11.63 2.20 -1.64
C GLN A 50 11.07 1.11 -2.57
N GLU A 51 10.86 -0.11 -2.08
CA GLU A 51 10.27 -1.19 -2.86
C GLU A 51 8.77 -1.00 -3.10
N LEU A 52 8.11 -0.06 -2.40
CA LEU A 52 6.73 0.32 -2.67
C LEU A 52 6.58 1.30 -3.83
N LEU A 53 7.67 1.94 -4.29
CA LEU A 53 7.58 2.96 -5.34
C LEU A 53 7.01 2.42 -6.67
N PRO A 54 7.38 1.22 -7.15
CA PRO A 54 6.77 0.64 -8.34
C PRO A 54 5.26 0.36 -8.18
N PHE A 55 4.82 -0.05 -6.99
CA PHE A 55 3.40 -0.23 -6.67
C PHE A 55 2.66 1.11 -6.70
N SER A 56 3.23 2.14 -6.08
CA SER A 56 2.66 3.49 -6.10
C SER A 56 2.52 4.03 -7.52
N ARG A 57 3.54 3.81 -8.36
CA ARG A 57 3.51 4.19 -9.76
C ARG A 57 2.40 3.47 -10.50
N MET A 58 2.31 2.14 -10.36
CA MET A 58 1.28 1.33 -11.02
C MET A 58 -0.14 1.72 -10.59
N ALA A 59 -0.35 1.96 -9.29
CA ALA A 59 -1.62 2.45 -8.76
C ALA A 59 -2.03 3.80 -9.36
N ALA A 60 -1.09 4.74 -9.47
CA ALA A 60 -1.33 6.04 -10.10
C ALA A 60 -1.64 5.89 -11.61
N GLU A 61 -0.89 5.06 -12.33
CA GLU A 61 -1.11 4.75 -13.75
C GLU A 61 -2.47 4.06 -14.01
N ARG A 62 -3.08 3.47 -12.99
CA ARG A 62 -4.43 2.86 -13.03
C ARG A 62 -5.55 3.74 -12.48
N GLY A 63 -5.25 5.00 -12.16
CA GLY A 63 -6.28 6.00 -11.84
C GLY A 63 -6.52 6.25 -10.34
N ILE A 64 -5.72 5.65 -9.45
CA ILE A 64 -5.80 5.95 -8.01
C ILE A 64 -5.18 7.33 -7.75
N ARG A 65 -5.99 8.25 -7.21
CA ARG A 65 -5.65 9.69 -7.09
C ARG A 65 -4.87 10.04 -5.82
N GLU A 66 -5.20 9.40 -4.72
CA GLU A 66 -4.58 9.65 -3.42
C GLU A 66 -3.87 8.37 -2.94
N ILE A 67 -2.55 8.43 -2.84
CA ILE A 67 -1.71 7.28 -2.47
C ILE A 67 -0.76 7.71 -1.34
N ALA A 68 -0.73 6.94 -0.26
CA ALA A 68 0.21 7.11 0.84
C ALA A 68 1.04 5.84 1.06
N LEU A 69 2.34 6.02 1.30
CA LEU A 69 3.26 4.93 1.64
C LEU A 69 3.55 5.04 3.13
N ILE A 70 3.09 4.08 3.93
CA ILE A 70 3.16 4.15 5.39
C ILE A 70 3.84 2.90 5.94
N PRO A 71 4.93 3.02 6.73
CA PRO A 71 5.57 1.87 7.37
C PRO A 71 4.71 1.31 8.52
N GLN A 72 5.07 0.13 9.02
CA GLN A 72 4.51 -0.37 10.27
C GLN A 72 5.16 0.36 11.47
N VAL A 73 4.69 1.56 11.81
CA VAL A 73 5.33 2.43 12.83
C VAL A 73 5.56 1.71 14.17
N HIS A 74 4.61 0.89 14.61
CA HIS A 74 4.75 0.10 15.85
C HIS A 74 5.94 -0.89 15.79
N ARG A 75 6.26 -1.45 14.62
CA ARG A 75 7.45 -2.31 14.42
C ARG A 75 8.74 -1.51 14.55
N LEU A 76 8.74 -0.25 14.09
CA LEU A 76 9.90 0.65 14.24
C LEU A 76 10.17 0.99 15.71
N TRP A 77 9.16 0.90 16.57
CA TRP A 77 9.27 1.03 18.02
C TRP A 77 9.58 -0.28 18.75
N GLY A 78 9.82 -1.38 18.02
CA GLY A 78 10.10 -2.69 18.62
C GLY A 78 8.87 -3.41 19.18
N MET A 79 7.66 -2.93 18.89
CA MET A 79 6.41 -3.58 19.33
C MET A 79 6.08 -4.77 18.42
N ARG A 80 5.50 -5.83 19.01
CA ARG A 80 5.19 -7.08 18.31
C ARG A 80 3.75 -7.22 17.87
#